data_AF-A0AA43ZX10-F1
#
_entry.id   AF-A0AA43ZX10-F1
#
_cell.length_a   1.000
_cell.length_b   1.000
_cell.length_c   1.000
_cell.angle_alpha   90.00
_cell.angle_beta   90.00
_cell.angle_gamma   90.00
#
_symmetry.space_group_name_H-M   'P 1'
#
loop_
_entity.id
_entity.type
_entity.pdbx_description
1 polymer ?
#
loop_
_entity_poly.entity_id
_entity_poly.type
_entity_poly.pdbx_seq_one_letter_code
_entity_poly.pdbx_strand_id
1 'polypeptide(L)'
;MEGDKFCTRCGAELPDGSAFCPECGSPVGGGFNHEAGAGYGYSDGYYRQASRPALSFAPLILVYGILAAVFGLLIGISVAGLTEASYNELIQTMTDATGVDYSTLMPAWSSGLVLMLCATFFAMAASGILAILCYIQCRKAENWKLTVILCGASTAACLVVTVFSPVEGLVMVIVGALMTYLIYNRKDAFLE
;
A
#
# COMPACT_ATOMS: atom_id res chain seq x y z
N MET A 1 50.82 -40.35 -24.81
CA MET A 1 50.51 -39.15 -25.60
C MET A 1 50.24 -38.06 -24.58
N GLU A 2 51.29 -37.51 -23.97
CA GLU A 2 51.17 -36.29 -23.16
C GLU A 2 50.96 -35.15 -24.17
N GLY A 3 49.83 -34.47 -24.02
CA GLY A 3 49.41 -33.40 -24.93
C GLY A 3 49.80 -32.08 -24.32
N ASP A 4 50.80 -31.43 -24.90
CA ASP A 4 51.23 -30.09 -24.52
C ASP A 4 50.01 -29.16 -24.56
N LYS A 5 49.66 -28.62 -23.39
CA LYS A 5 48.55 -27.66 -23.27
C LYS A 5 49.11 -26.27 -23.50
N PHE A 6 48.46 -25.48 -24.34
CA PHE A 6 48.81 -24.07 -24.53
C PHE A 6 47.79 -23.19 -23.79
N CYS A 7 48.27 -22.09 -23.23
CA CYS A 7 47.42 -21.11 -22.58
C CYS A 7 46.50 -20.46 -23.62
N THR A 8 45.21 -20.51 -23.39
CA THR A 8 44.20 -19.90 -24.28
C THR A 8 44.24 -18.37 -24.30
N ARG A 9 44.92 -17.74 -23.32
CA ARG A 9 45.03 -16.28 -23.24
C ARG A 9 46.28 -15.73 -23.92
N CYS A 10 47.47 -16.31 -23.67
CA CYS A 10 48.74 -15.79 -24.18
C CYS A 10 49.47 -16.72 -25.15
N GLY A 11 49.01 -17.96 -25.33
CA GLY A 11 49.66 -18.94 -26.20
C GLY A 11 50.93 -19.58 -25.62
N ALA A 12 51.30 -19.28 -24.37
CA ALA A 12 52.44 -19.92 -23.72
C ALA A 12 52.18 -21.40 -23.47
N GLU A 13 53.23 -22.22 -23.59
CA GLU A 13 53.20 -23.64 -23.25
C GLU A 13 53.02 -23.83 -21.75
N LEU A 14 52.11 -24.73 -21.37
CA LEU A 14 51.75 -24.97 -19.98
C LEU A 14 52.31 -26.33 -19.54
N PRO A 15 53.07 -26.36 -18.44
CA PRO A 15 53.55 -27.62 -17.90
C PRO A 15 52.38 -28.48 -17.40
N ASP A 16 52.54 -29.80 -17.47
CA ASP A 16 51.52 -30.76 -17.06
C ASP A 16 51.08 -30.55 -15.59
N GLY A 17 49.77 -30.45 -15.38
CA GLY A 17 49.18 -30.22 -14.05
C GLY A 17 49.19 -28.77 -13.57
N SER A 18 49.61 -27.80 -14.39
CA SER A 18 49.52 -26.38 -14.02
C SER A 18 48.06 -25.90 -13.91
N ALA A 19 47.71 -25.33 -12.75
CA ALA A 19 46.41 -24.71 -12.51
C ALA A 19 46.32 -23.29 -13.08
N PHE A 20 47.47 -22.62 -13.26
CA PHE A 20 47.59 -21.25 -13.75
C PHE A 20 48.78 -21.13 -14.72
N CYS A 21 48.67 -20.21 -15.66
CA CYS A 21 49.73 -19.91 -16.62
C CYS A 21 50.87 -19.11 -15.94
N PRO A 22 52.12 -19.58 -15.99
CA PRO A 22 53.25 -18.87 -15.38
C PRO A 22 53.59 -17.54 -16.08
N GLU A 23 53.25 -17.41 -17.37
CA GLU A 23 53.55 -16.21 -18.16
C GLU A 23 52.51 -15.09 -17.97
N CYS A 24 51.21 -15.43 -17.88
CA CYS A 24 50.14 -14.42 -17.84
C CYS A 24 49.19 -14.52 -16.65
N GLY A 25 49.39 -15.50 -15.75
CA GLY A 25 48.57 -15.71 -14.55
C GLY A 25 47.16 -16.25 -14.80
N SER A 26 46.82 -16.64 -16.03
CA SER A 26 45.46 -17.10 -16.37
C SER A 26 45.21 -18.54 -15.93
N PRO A 27 44.05 -18.87 -15.33
CA PRO A 27 43.74 -20.23 -14.93
C PRO A 27 43.62 -21.18 -16.13
N VAL A 28 44.19 -22.36 -16.01
CA VAL A 28 44.24 -23.40 -17.04
C VAL A 28 43.18 -24.44 -16.72
N GLY A 29 41.98 -24.24 -17.25
CA GLY A 29 40.81 -25.07 -16.96
C GLY A 29 39.60 -24.17 -16.85
N GLY A 30 38.81 -24.13 -17.93
CA GLY A 30 37.62 -23.28 -18.01
C GLY A 30 36.64 -23.57 -16.87
N GLY A 31 36.58 -22.64 -15.92
CA GLY A 31 35.72 -22.70 -14.74
C GLY A 31 36.00 -21.52 -13.81
N PHE A 32 35.55 -20.34 -14.25
CA PHE A 32 35.69 -19.03 -13.61
C PHE A 32 35.73 -19.03 -12.07
N ASN A 33 36.84 -18.57 -11.50
CA ASN A 33 36.85 -17.90 -10.21
C ASN A 33 37.77 -16.70 -10.33
N HIS A 34 37.19 -15.51 -10.50
CA HIS A 34 37.86 -14.29 -10.07
C HIS A 34 37.47 -14.09 -8.61
N GLU A 35 38.41 -14.43 -7.76
CA GLU A 35 38.63 -13.82 -6.47
C GLU A 35 38.86 -12.31 -6.66
N ALA A 36 38.32 -11.48 -5.77
CA ALA A 36 38.94 -10.22 -5.33
C ALA A 36 38.13 -9.62 -4.18
N GLY A 37 38.61 -9.81 -2.96
CA GLY A 37 38.23 -8.93 -1.85
C GLY A 37 38.90 -7.57 -2.02
N ALA A 38 38.11 -6.50 -2.00
CA ALA A 38 38.53 -5.14 -1.65
C ALA A 38 37.31 -4.22 -1.50
N GLY A 39 37.28 -3.44 -0.43
CA GLY A 39 36.66 -2.11 -0.45
C GLY A 39 35.33 -1.96 0.29
N TYR A 40 35.36 -1.19 1.37
CA TYR A 40 34.27 -0.27 1.70
C TYR A 40 33.96 0.57 0.46
N GLY A 41 32.90 0.20 -0.26
CA GLY A 41 32.44 0.85 -1.48
C GLY A 41 31.01 1.32 -1.31
N TYR A 42 30.87 2.58 -0.92
CA TYR A 42 29.67 3.38 -1.12
C TYR A 42 29.62 3.81 -2.59
N SER A 43 28.68 3.26 -3.38
CA SER A 43 28.12 3.86 -4.60
C SER A 43 26.98 2.95 -5.10
N ASP A 44 25.74 3.41 -4.98
CA ASP A 44 25.04 4.21 -5.99
C ASP A 44 24.95 3.51 -7.35
N GLY A 45 23.75 3.02 -7.62
CA GLY A 45 23.37 2.33 -8.83
C GLY A 45 22.02 2.86 -9.31
N TYR A 46 22.05 4.08 -9.82
CA TYR A 46 21.00 4.86 -10.50
C TYR A 46 20.35 4.17 -11.75
N TYR A 47 20.46 2.85 -11.91
CA TYR A 47 19.99 2.10 -13.09
C TYR A 47 19.39 0.71 -12.79
N ARG A 48 18.76 0.46 -11.62
CA ARG A 48 17.76 -0.62 -11.51
C ARG A 48 16.37 -0.10 -11.86
N GLN A 49 16.26 0.23 -13.13
CA GLN A 49 15.00 0.39 -13.84
C GLN A 49 14.10 -0.83 -13.58
N ALA A 50 12.84 -0.56 -13.24
CA ALA A 50 11.69 -1.43 -13.50
C ALA A 50 11.75 -2.85 -12.92
N SER A 51 11.48 -3.02 -11.62
CA SER A 51 10.74 -4.17 -11.01
C SER A 51 11.05 -4.37 -9.53
N ARG A 52 10.68 -3.41 -8.68
CA ARG A 52 10.42 -3.73 -7.27
C ARG A 52 8.98 -3.31 -6.97
N PRO A 53 8.02 -4.24 -6.81
CA PRO A 53 6.74 -3.91 -6.23
C PRO A 53 7.02 -3.58 -4.77
N ALA A 54 7.44 -2.34 -4.50
CA ALA A 54 7.97 -1.95 -3.20
C ALA A 54 6.91 -2.06 -2.10
N LEU A 55 5.63 -2.13 -2.49
CA LEU A 55 4.50 -2.50 -1.67
C LEU A 55 3.51 -3.32 -2.54
N SER A 56 3.55 -4.66 -2.48
CA SER A 56 2.56 -5.51 -3.19
C SER A 56 1.11 -5.21 -2.80
N PHE A 57 0.92 -4.53 -1.66
CA PHE A 57 -0.37 -4.13 -1.09
C PHE A 57 -0.83 -2.72 -1.53
N ALA A 58 0.00 -1.93 -2.23
CA ALA A 58 -0.42 -0.62 -2.77
C ALA A 58 -1.67 -0.66 -3.67
N PRO A 59 -1.87 -1.64 -4.59
CA PRO A 59 -3.12 -1.73 -5.34
C PRO A 59 -4.32 -2.08 -4.45
N LEU A 60 -4.14 -2.83 -3.36
CA LEU A 60 -5.21 -3.13 -2.40
C LEU A 60 -5.65 -1.87 -1.64
N ILE A 61 -4.72 -0.98 -1.31
CA ILE A 61 -5.05 0.33 -0.70
C ILE A 61 -5.91 1.17 -1.65
N LEU A 62 -5.58 1.18 -2.94
CA LEU A 62 -6.36 1.89 -3.96
C LEU A 62 -7.75 1.27 -4.15
N VAL A 63 -7.86 -0.06 -4.20
CA VAL A 63 -9.16 -0.74 -4.27
C VAL A 63 -10.01 -0.42 -3.03
N TYR A 64 -9.42 -0.44 -1.84
CA TYR A 64 -10.11 -0.10 -0.60
C TYR A 64 -10.56 1.37 -0.58
N GLY A 65 -9.70 2.30 -1.01
CA GLY A 65 -10.04 3.72 -1.14
C GLY A 65 -11.16 3.97 -2.15
N ILE A 66 -11.18 3.25 -3.27
CA ILE A 66 -12.26 3.33 -4.27
C ILE A 66 -13.56 2.77 -3.69
N LEU A 67 -13.54 1.61 -3.04
CA LEU A 67 -14.72 1.02 -2.41
C LEU A 67 -15.29 1.96 -1.33
N ALA A 68 -14.43 2.56 -0.50
CA ALA A 68 -14.85 3.54 0.49
C ALA A 68 -15.44 4.81 -0.14
N ALA A 69 -14.86 5.30 -1.25
CA ALA A 69 -15.39 6.46 -1.98
C ALA A 69 -16.75 6.16 -2.63
N VAL A 70 -16.92 4.97 -3.20
CA VAL A 70 -18.20 4.52 -3.77
C VAL A 70 -19.26 4.40 -2.67
N PHE A 71 -18.92 3.78 -1.54
CA PHE A 71 -19.83 3.65 -0.40
C PHE A 71 -20.22 5.02 0.18
N GLY A 72 -19.25 5.91 0.34
CA GLY A 72 -19.50 7.30 0.74
C GLY A 72 -20.41 8.04 -0.25
N LEU A 73 -20.22 7.85 -1.55
CA LEU A 73 -21.07 8.44 -2.59
C LEU A 73 -22.50 7.89 -2.55
N LEU A 74 -22.69 6.58 -2.35
CA LEU A 74 -24.02 5.96 -2.18
C LEU A 74 -24.74 6.49 -0.95
N ILE A 75 -24.02 6.63 0.18
CA ILE A 75 -24.57 7.25 1.39
C ILE A 75 -24.96 8.70 1.12
N GLY A 76 -24.10 9.47 0.46
CA GLY A 76 -24.38 10.87 0.12
C GLY A 76 -25.62 11.06 -0.74
N ILE A 77 -25.80 10.22 -1.76
CA ILE A 77 -27.00 10.23 -2.61
C ILE A 77 -28.25 9.89 -1.79
N SER A 78 -28.16 8.91 -0.90
CA SER A 78 -29.26 8.51 -0.03
C SER A 78 -29.65 9.65 0.92
N VAL A 79 -28.66 10.34 1.50
CA VAL A 79 -28.86 11.49 2.40
C VAL A 79 -29.43 12.71 1.66
N ALA A 80 -29.07 12.92 0.39
CA ALA A 80 -29.63 14.01 -0.42
C ALA A 80 -31.14 13.84 -0.69
N GLY A 81 -31.65 12.60 -0.71
CA GLY A 81 -33.07 12.28 -0.85
C GLY A 81 -33.81 12.08 0.48
N LEU A 82 -33.12 12.21 1.62
CA LEU A 82 -33.68 11.98 2.94
C LEU A 82 -34.49 13.21 3.39
N THR A 83 -35.81 13.05 3.34
CA THR A 83 -36.80 13.97 3.88
C THR A 83 -37.48 13.31 5.09
N GLU A 84 -38.18 14.08 5.91
CA GLU A 84 -38.95 13.52 7.02
C GLU A 84 -39.97 12.47 6.53
N ALA A 85 -40.63 12.73 5.39
CA ALA A 85 -41.60 11.82 4.80
C ALA A 85 -40.93 10.51 4.34
N SER A 86 -39.84 10.59 3.58
CA SER A 86 -39.13 9.39 3.09
C SER A 86 -38.47 8.59 4.22
N TYR A 87 -38.06 9.25 5.31
CA TYR A 87 -37.57 8.59 6.51
C TYR A 87 -38.66 7.76 7.19
N ASN A 88 -39.84 8.34 7.40
CA ASN A 88 -40.94 7.64 8.07
C ASN A 88 -41.49 6.48 7.22
N GLU A 89 -41.57 6.64 5.91
CA GLU A 89 -41.99 5.58 4.97
C GLU A 89 -41.00 4.40 4.97
N LEU A 90 -39.70 4.68 5.05
CA LEU A 90 -38.67 3.65 5.19
C LEU A 90 -38.85 2.83 6.47
N ILE A 91 -39.11 3.47 7.62
CA ILE A 91 -39.35 2.76 8.90
C ILE A 91 -40.52 1.80 8.77
N GLN A 92 -41.63 2.29 8.21
CA GLN A 92 -42.84 1.48 8.03
C GLN A 92 -42.57 0.30 7.11
N THR A 93 -41.94 0.55 5.97
CA THR A 93 -41.58 -0.51 5.00
C THR A 93 -40.70 -1.59 5.64
N MET A 94 -39.71 -1.20 6.44
CA MET A 94 -38.82 -2.15 7.13
C MET A 94 -39.60 -2.92 8.20
N THR A 95 -40.47 -2.25 8.95
CA THR A 95 -41.32 -2.86 10.00
C THR A 95 -42.25 -3.90 9.38
N ASP A 96 -42.89 -3.60 8.26
CA ASP A 96 -43.76 -4.52 7.53
C ASP A 96 -42.99 -5.71 6.96
N ALA A 97 -41.75 -5.50 6.52
CA ALA A 97 -40.91 -6.54 5.93
C ALA A 97 -40.35 -7.54 6.95
N THR A 98 -39.98 -7.08 8.15
CA THR A 98 -39.33 -7.95 9.16
C THR A 98 -40.20 -8.24 10.38
N GLY A 99 -41.34 -7.55 10.53
CA GLY A 99 -42.23 -7.66 11.68
C GLY A 99 -41.67 -7.05 12.98
N VAL A 100 -40.55 -6.33 12.90
CA VAL A 100 -39.87 -5.70 14.04
C VAL A 100 -40.16 -4.20 14.04
N ASP A 101 -40.60 -3.65 15.17
CA ASP A 101 -40.85 -2.22 15.32
C ASP A 101 -39.56 -1.39 15.32
N TYR A 102 -39.14 -0.93 14.14
CA TYR A 102 -37.91 -0.15 13.96
C TYR A 102 -37.96 1.23 14.63
N SER A 103 -39.14 1.77 14.92
CA SER A 103 -39.31 3.04 15.63
C SER A 103 -38.58 3.10 16.98
N THR A 104 -38.29 1.94 17.58
CA THR A 104 -37.55 1.82 18.85
C THR A 104 -36.04 1.63 18.67
N LEU A 105 -35.61 1.18 17.49
CA LEU A 105 -34.21 0.87 17.18
C LEU A 105 -33.50 2.04 16.52
N MET A 106 -34.22 2.84 15.73
CA MET A 106 -33.68 4.03 15.08
C MET A 106 -34.16 5.31 15.76
N PRO A 107 -33.27 6.31 15.93
CA PRO A 107 -33.60 7.57 16.58
C PRO A 107 -34.66 8.36 15.80
N ALA A 108 -35.55 9.08 16.47
CA ALA A 108 -36.54 9.93 15.81
C ALA A 108 -35.88 10.98 14.88
N TRP A 109 -36.57 11.31 13.78
CA TRP A 109 -36.09 12.31 12.83
C TRP A 109 -35.81 13.65 13.53
N SER A 110 -34.62 14.20 13.28
CA SER A 110 -34.21 15.49 13.83
C SER A 110 -33.18 16.15 12.93
N SER A 111 -33.08 17.47 12.97
CA SER A 111 -32.04 18.22 12.25
C SER A 111 -30.63 17.80 12.66
N GLY A 112 -30.45 17.37 13.92
CA GLY A 112 -29.19 16.82 14.41
C GLY A 112 -28.80 15.51 13.74
N LEU A 113 -29.76 14.62 13.49
CA LEU A 113 -29.56 13.37 12.74
C LEU A 113 -29.06 13.66 11.32
N VAL A 114 -29.72 14.58 10.62
CA VAL A 114 -29.35 14.96 9.24
C VAL A 114 -27.97 15.59 9.20
N LEU A 115 -27.64 16.46 10.17
CA LEU A 115 -26.32 17.07 10.27
C LEU A 115 -25.22 16.02 10.48
N MET A 116 -25.46 15.03 11.34
CA MET A 116 -24.52 13.92 11.56
C MET A 116 -24.33 13.06 10.32
N LEU A 117 -25.42 12.71 9.60
CA LEU A 117 -25.35 11.96 8.35
C LEU A 117 -24.56 12.73 7.27
N CYS A 118 -24.83 14.02 7.11
CA CYS A 118 -24.05 14.90 6.23
C CYS A 118 -22.57 14.95 6.65
N ALA A 119 -22.27 15.08 7.94
CA ALA A 119 -20.89 15.09 8.43
C ALA A 119 -20.14 13.79 8.12
N THR A 120 -20.80 12.62 8.24
CA THR A 120 -20.20 11.33 7.86
C THR A 120 -19.91 11.24 6.35
N PHE A 121 -20.79 11.79 5.51
CA PHE A 121 -20.55 11.90 4.06
C PHE A 121 -19.30 12.74 3.76
N PHE A 122 -19.19 13.93 4.35
CA PHE A 122 -18.02 14.80 4.15
C PHE A 122 -16.73 14.15 4.66
N ALA A 123 -16.79 13.43 5.78
CA ALA A 123 -15.64 12.71 6.33
C ALA A 123 -15.18 11.55 5.42
N MET A 124 -16.11 10.75 4.90
CA MET A 124 -15.81 9.66 3.94
C MET A 124 -15.28 10.21 2.62
N ALA A 125 -15.86 11.29 2.10
CA ALA A 125 -15.39 11.95 0.88
C ALA A 125 -13.97 12.51 1.04
N ALA A 126 -13.70 13.19 2.16
CA ALA A 126 -12.36 13.69 2.50
C ALA A 126 -11.35 12.53 2.62
N SER A 127 -11.74 11.43 3.28
CA SER A 127 -10.91 10.24 3.43
C SER A 127 -10.57 9.58 2.08
N GLY A 128 -11.54 9.51 1.15
CA GLY A 128 -11.32 9.02 -0.21
C GLY A 128 -10.32 9.87 -1.00
N ILE A 129 -10.42 11.20 -0.93
CA ILE A 129 -9.47 12.12 -1.58
C ILE A 129 -8.06 11.92 -1.00
N LEU A 130 -7.94 11.83 0.33
CA LEU A 130 -6.67 11.61 1.01
C LEU A 130 -6.05 10.24 0.65
N ALA A 131 -6.86 9.20 0.46
CA ALA A 131 -6.39 7.89 0.02
C ALA A 131 -5.80 7.93 -1.41
N ILE A 132 -6.42 8.69 -2.32
CA ILE A 132 -5.90 8.90 -3.68
C ILE A 132 -4.56 9.65 -3.64
N LEU A 133 -4.46 10.70 -2.81
CA LEU A 133 -3.21 11.44 -2.63
C LEU A 133 -2.11 10.55 -2.05
N CYS A 134 -2.43 9.74 -1.05
CA CYS A 134 -1.52 8.75 -0.47
C CYS A 134 -1.02 7.74 -1.52
N TYR A 135 -1.90 7.26 -2.39
CA TYR A 135 -1.53 6.39 -3.50
C TYR A 135 -0.56 7.05 -4.49
N ILE A 136 -0.83 8.29 -4.89
CA ILE A 136 0.04 9.05 -5.79
C ILE A 136 1.41 9.27 -5.13
N GLN A 137 1.44 9.56 -3.82
CA GLN A 137 2.69 9.74 -3.09
C GLN A 137 3.50 8.44 -2.96
N CYS A 138 2.83 7.32 -2.70
CA CYS A 138 3.44 5.99 -2.72
C CYS A 138 4.08 5.67 -4.09
N ARG A 139 3.50 6.15 -5.19
CA ARG A 139 4.09 6.00 -6.53
C ARG A 139 5.29 6.92 -6.76
N LYS A 140 5.30 8.12 -6.18
CA LYS A 140 6.42 9.06 -6.30
C LYS A 140 7.63 8.62 -5.47
N ALA A 141 7.43 7.87 -4.40
CA ALA A 141 8.48 7.33 -3.53
C ALA A 141 9.46 8.38 -2.95
N GLU A 142 9.12 9.67 -3.01
CA GLU A 142 9.99 10.79 -2.60
C GLU A 142 9.91 11.13 -1.11
N ASN A 143 8.81 10.77 -0.41
CA ASN A 143 8.56 11.26 0.95
C ASN A 143 7.71 10.30 1.80
N TRP A 144 8.36 9.37 2.50
CA TRP A 144 7.67 8.39 3.35
C TRP A 144 6.97 9.03 4.56
N LYS A 145 7.57 10.07 5.15
CA LYS A 145 7.01 10.78 6.32
C LYS A 145 5.65 11.41 6.01
N LEU A 146 5.53 12.04 4.84
CA LEU A 146 4.31 12.70 4.40
C LEU A 146 3.21 11.66 4.12
N THR A 147 3.58 10.51 3.55
CA THR A 147 2.67 9.37 3.32
C THR A 147 2.11 8.82 4.64
N VAL A 148 2.95 8.63 5.66
CA VAL A 148 2.54 8.17 7.00
C VAL A 148 1.62 9.18 7.69
N ILE A 149 1.93 10.48 7.61
CA ILE A 149 1.11 11.53 8.21
C ILE A 149 -0.28 11.59 7.54
N LEU A 150 -0.36 11.50 6.22
CA LEU A 150 -1.63 11.48 5.50
C LEU A 150 -2.48 10.26 5.85
N CYS A 151 -1.87 9.08 5.98
CA CYS A 151 -2.57 7.84 6.33
C CYS A 151 -3.03 7.84 7.81
N GLY A 152 -2.23 8.41 8.71
CA GLY A 152 -2.63 8.65 10.09
C GLY A 152 -3.78 9.67 10.20
N ALA A 153 -3.73 10.75 9.42
CA ALA A 153 -4.77 11.77 9.40
C ALA A 153 -6.10 11.23 8.83
N SER A 154 -6.08 10.39 7.79
CA SER A 154 -7.29 9.76 7.27
C SER A 154 -7.89 8.77 8.27
N THR A 155 -7.06 8.01 8.99
CA THR A 155 -7.51 7.11 10.06
C THR A 155 -8.15 7.89 11.21
N ALA A 156 -7.59 9.04 11.59
CA ALA A 156 -8.15 9.93 12.59
C ALA A 156 -9.48 10.55 12.13
N ALA A 157 -9.61 10.92 10.85
CA ALA A 157 -10.87 11.40 10.28
C ALA A 157 -11.96 10.32 10.29
N CYS A 158 -11.59 9.05 10.08
CA CYS A 158 -12.51 7.91 10.17
C CYS A 158 -13.01 7.62 11.60
N LEU A 159 -12.37 8.16 12.66
CA LEU A 159 -12.88 8.03 14.02
C LEU A 159 -14.24 8.72 14.22
N VAL A 160 -14.60 9.68 13.36
CA VAL A 160 -15.94 10.30 13.41
C VAL A 160 -17.04 9.28 13.02
N VAL A 161 -16.71 8.29 12.20
CA VAL A 161 -17.64 7.26 11.72
C VAL A 161 -17.97 6.22 12.80
N THR A 162 -17.07 6.00 13.77
CA THR A 162 -17.27 5.03 14.87
C THR A 162 -18.43 5.39 15.79
N VAL A 163 -18.86 6.67 15.79
CA VAL A 163 -19.96 7.18 16.63
C VAL A 163 -21.30 6.58 16.21
N PHE A 164 -21.49 6.24 14.93
CA PHE A 164 -22.76 5.74 14.39
C PHE A 164 -22.77 4.21 14.26
N SER A 165 -21.63 3.62 13.87
CA SER A 165 -21.46 2.17 13.79
C SER A 165 -20.09 1.80 14.39
N PRO A 166 -20.06 1.39 15.67
CA PRO A 166 -18.80 1.10 16.35
C PRO A 166 -18.06 -0.08 15.71
N VAL A 167 -18.79 -1.02 15.11
CA VAL A 167 -18.20 -2.21 14.47
C VAL A 167 -17.53 -1.84 13.15
N GLU A 168 -18.19 -1.07 12.28
CA GLU A 168 -17.60 -0.67 10.99
C GLU A 168 -16.43 0.30 11.18
N GLY A 169 -16.56 1.23 12.12
CA GLY A 169 -15.50 2.18 12.42
C GLY A 169 -14.24 1.50 12.98
N LEU A 170 -14.39 0.47 13.84
CA LEU A 170 -13.26 -0.27 14.38
C LEU A 170 -12.48 -1.01 13.28
N VAL A 171 -13.17 -1.64 12.33
CA VAL A 171 -12.54 -2.33 11.19
C VAL A 171 -11.73 -1.35 10.35
N MET A 172 -12.29 -0.19 10.01
CA MET A 172 -11.62 0.86 9.24
C MET A 172 -10.36 1.39 9.95
N VAL A 173 -10.43 1.58 11.27
CA VAL A 173 -9.30 2.05 12.08
C VAL A 173 -8.20 1.00 12.17
N ILE A 174 -8.55 -0.27 12.35
CA ILE A 174 -7.59 -1.38 12.37
C ILE A 174 -6.86 -1.49 11.02
N VAL A 175 -7.61 -1.43 9.91
CA VAL A 175 -7.02 -1.48 8.56
C VAL A 175 -6.11 -0.27 8.32
N GLY A 176 -6.54 0.95 8.70
CA GLY A 176 -5.72 2.16 8.58
C GLY A 176 -4.44 2.12 9.41
N ALA A 177 -4.51 1.62 10.65
CA ALA A 177 -3.36 1.43 11.52
C ALA A 177 -2.38 0.37 10.97
N LEU A 178 -2.89 -0.76 10.48
CA LEU A 178 -2.09 -1.81 9.84
C LEU A 178 -1.36 -1.27 8.61
N MET A 179 -2.05 -0.53 7.74
CA MET A 179 -1.43 0.06 6.55
C MET A 179 -0.34 1.07 6.91
N THR A 180 -0.61 1.93 7.90
CA THR A 180 0.39 2.89 8.41
C THR A 180 1.62 2.18 8.98
N TYR A 181 1.41 1.10 9.73
CA TYR A 181 2.48 0.26 10.28
C TYR A 181 3.32 -0.42 9.19
N LEU A 182 2.68 -0.97 8.15
CA LEU A 182 3.37 -1.60 7.03
C LEU A 182 4.23 -0.60 6.24
N ILE A 183 3.74 0.62 6.03
CA ILE A 183 4.49 1.69 5.38
C ILE A 183 5.70 2.10 6.24
N TYR A 184 5.50 2.25 7.56
CA TYR A 184 6.58 2.60 8.49
C TYR A 184 7.68 1.54 8.53
N ASN A 185 7.30 0.26 8.58
CA ASN A 185 8.25 -0.85 8.63
C ASN A 185 8.99 -1.08 7.30
N ARG A 186 8.50 -0.48 6.20
CA ARG A 186 9.08 -0.57 4.85
C ARG A 186 9.65 0.78 4.38
N LYS A 187 10.06 1.64 5.30
CA LYS A 187 10.66 2.96 4.99
C LYS A 187 11.85 2.87 4.02
N ASP A 188 12.59 1.76 4.06
CA ASP A 188 13.75 1.50 3.18
C ASP A 188 13.39 1.42 1.68
N ALA A 189 12.08 1.37 1.37
CA ALA A 189 11.56 1.40 0.01
C ALA A 189 11.41 2.82 -0.57
N PHE A 190 11.51 3.86 0.25
CA PHE A 190 11.38 5.25 -0.19
C PHE A 190 12.76 5.86 -0.41
N LEU A 191 12.89 6.67 -1.45
CA LEU A 191 14.08 7.46 -1.71
C LEU A 191 14.05 8.66 -0.77
N GLU A 192 15.05 8.79 0.10
CA GLU A 192 15.24 9.96 0.98
C GLU A 192 15.68 11.20 0.20
#